data_AF-A0AAP3HDX5-F1
#
_entry.id   AF-A0AAP3HDX5-F1
#
_cell.length_a   1.000
_cell.length_b   1.000
_cell.length_c   1.000
_cell.angle_alpha   90.00
_cell.angle_beta   90.00
_cell.angle_gamma   90.00
#
_symmetry.space_group_name_H-M   'P 1'
#
loop_
_entity.id
_entity.type
_entity.pdbx_description
1 polymer ?
#
loop_
_entity_poly.entity_id
_entity_poly.type
_entity_poly.pdbx_seq_one_letter_code
_entity_poly.pdbx_strand_id
1 'polypeptide(L)'
;MKKMILYALPSLMLAILFSPAYADETPAQLTGTPAEQIQQLNAQIQSQLQEIQTKQQQQLDALNSQLQNQIKQVQSQLQEQIQTVNSQTQDQIKQMQATLQEQIKQVQQQALQKANQ
;
A
#
# COMPACT_ATOMS: atom_id res chain seq x y z
N MET A 1 -21.80 -3.84 28.80
CA MET A 1 -22.35 -3.08 27.65
C MET A 1 -21.19 -2.54 26.84
N LYS A 2 -20.97 -3.11 25.65
CA LYS A 2 -19.81 -2.83 24.78
C LYS A 2 -19.95 -1.43 24.18
N LYS A 3 -19.02 -0.53 24.49
CA LYS A 3 -18.88 0.74 23.77
C LYS A 3 -18.25 0.44 22.42
N MET A 4 -19.07 0.42 21.37
CA MET A 4 -18.59 0.44 19.99
C MET A 4 -17.85 1.76 19.77
N ILE A 5 -16.53 1.71 19.83
CA ILE A 5 -15.68 2.77 19.30
C ILE A 5 -15.72 2.59 17.79
N LEU A 6 -16.60 3.35 17.16
CA LEU A 6 -16.68 3.58 15.73
C LEU A 6 -15.33 4.18 15.31
N TYR A 7 -14.43 3.34 14.78
CA TYR A 7 -13.21 3.81 14.13
C TYR A 7 -13.65 4.62 12.91
N ALA A 8 -13.61 5.94 13.04
CA ALA A 8 -13.69 6.86 11.93
C ALA A 8 -12.55 6.52 10.97
N LEU A 9 -12.90 6.01 9.79
CA LEU A 9 -12.02 5.98 8.63
C LEU A 9 -11.35 7.36 8.52
N PRO A 10 -10.02 7.46 8.41
CA PRO A 10 -9.43 8.72 8.02
C PRO A 10 -9.91 8.99 6.60
N SER A 11 -10.87 9.92 6.47
CA SER A 11 -11.29 10.47 5.20
C SER A 11 -10.03 10.90 4.46
N LEU A 12 -9.71 10.16 3.40
CA LEU A 12 -8.70 10.53 2.43
C LEU A 12 -9.17 11.85 1.82
N MET A 13 -8.78 12.97 2.42
CA MET A 13 -8.93 14.28 1.80
C MET A 13 -7.98 14.28 0.61
N LEU A 14 -8.46 13.81 -0.53
CA LEU A 14 -7.84 14.04 -1.81
C LEU A 14 -8.01 15.55 -2.07
N ALA A 15 -7.10 16.34 -1.53
CA ALA A 15 -6.95 17.74 -1.91
C ALA A 15 -6.55 17.74 -3.38
N ILE A 16 -7.55 17.83 -4.26
CA ILE A 16 -7.34 18.14 -5.66
C ILE A 16 -6.78 19.55 -5.66
N LEU A 17 -5.45 19.67 -5.65
CA LEU A 17 -4.78 20.90 -6.05
C LEU A 17 -5.09 21.07 -7.53
N PHE A 18 -6.22 21.73 -7.79
CA PHE A 18 -6.58 22.27 -9.10
C PHE A 18 -5.60 23.41 -9.35
N SER A 19 -4.38 23.08 -9.76
CA SER A 19 -3.49 24.07 -10.37
C SER A 19 -4.09 24.38 -11.74
N PRO A 20 -4.51 25.63 -12.03
CA PRO A 20 -4.75 26.02 -13.41
C PRO A 20 -3.37 26.20 -14.05
N ALA A 21 -2.70 25.10 -14.36
CA ALA A 21 -1.62 25.10 -15.34
C ALA A 21 -2.24 24.94 -16.74
N TYR A 22 -3.27 25.74 -17.03
CA TYR A 22 -3.57 26.07 -18.42
C TYR A 22 -2.64 27.22 -18.72
N ALA A 23 -1.50 26.89 -19.33
CA ALA A 23 -0.64 27.89 -19.92
C ALA A 23 -1.52 28.84 -20.76
N ASP A 24 -1.27 30.13 -20.56
CA ASP A 24 -1.81 31.23 -21.35
C ASP A 24 -1.32 31.08 -22.79
N GLU A 25 -1.94 30.20 -23.56
CA GLU A 25 -1.75 30.09 -24.99
C GLU A 25 -3.02 30.63 -25.65
N THR A 26 -2.98 31.93 -25.99
CA THR A 26 -3.90 32.47 -27.00
C THR A 26 -3.94 31.50 -28.18
N PRO A 27 -5.11 30.94 -28.55
CA PRO A 27 -5.19 29.97 -29.63
C PRO A 27 -4.52 30.56 -30.87
N ALA A 28 -3.52 29.86 -31.41
CA ALA A 28 -2.80 30.32 -32.58
C ALA A 28 -3.82 30.63 -33.69
N GLN A 29 -3.86 31.90 -34.09
CA GLN A 29 -4.84 32.41 -35.04
C GLN A 29 -4.58 31.74 -36.40
N LEU A 30 -5.59 31.05 -36.94
CA LEU A 30 -5.47 30.38 -38.24
C LEU A 30 -5.37 31.43 -39.34
N THR A 31 -4.33 31.37 -40.16
CA THR A 31 -4.08 32.35 -41.24
C THR A 31 -4.05 31.69 -42.61
N GLY A 32 -4.29 32.46 -43.68
CA GLY A 32 -4.25 31.98 -45.05
C GLY A 32 -5.59 31.49 -45.61
N THR A 33 -5.51 30.78 -46.73
CA THR A 33 -6.63 30.13 -47.43
C THR A 33 -7.24 29.00 -46.61
N PRO A 34 -8.49 28.58 -46.88
CA PRO A 34 -9.11 27.45 -46.18
C PRO A 34 -8.27 26.17 -46.18
N ALA A 35 -7.53 25.90 -47.27
CA ALA A 35 -6.63 24.74 -47.35
C ALA A 35 -5.46 24.85 -46.36
N GLU A 36 -4.84 26.02 -46.24
CA GLU A 36 -3.75 26.28 -45.29
C GLU A 36 -4.25 26.21 -43.84
N GLN A 37 -5.47 26.72 -43.57
CA GLN A 37 -6.10 26.61 -42.26
C GLN A 37 -6.37 25.15 -41.87
N ILE A 38 -6.80 24.30 -42.81
CA ILE A 38 -6.98 22.85 -42.58
C ILE A 38 -5.63 22.18 -42.27
N GLN A 39 -4.56 22.55 -42.98
CA GLN A 39 -3.23 22.01 -42.70
C GLN A 39 -2.73 22.42 -41.30
N GLN A 40 -2.92 23.69 -40.92
CA GLN A 40 -2.58 24.19 -39.58
C GLN A 40 -3.36 23.45 -38.50
N LEU A 41 -4.67 23.26 -38.68
CA LEU A 41 -5.50 22.50 -37.74
C LEU A 41 -5.04 21.04 -37.62
N ASN A 42 -4.74 20.37 -38.73
CA ASN A 42 -4.22 19.00 -38.72
C ASN A 42 -2.90 18.89 -37.96
N ALA A 43 -1.99 19.86 -38.13
CA ALA A 43 -0.73 19.90 -37.39
C ALA A 43 -0.96 20.11 -35.89
N GLN A 44 -1.85 21.03 -35.51
CA GLN A 44 -2.22 21.26 -34.11
C GLN A 44 -2.83 20.01 -33.47
N ILE A 45 -3.76 19.33 -34.15
CA ILE A 45 -4.38 18.09 -33.66
C ILE A 45 -3.34 16.98 -33.48
N GLN A 46 -2.42 16.81 -34.44
CA GLN A 46 -1.35 15.82 -34.31
C GLN A 46 -0.43 16.12 -33.13
N SER A 47 -0.07 17.38 -32.91
CA SER A 47 0.75 17.80 -31.78
C SER A 47 0.04 17.56 -30.45
N GLN A 48 -1.24 17.93 -30.33
CA GLN A 48 -2.02 17.67 -29.12
C GLN A 48 -2.18 16.17 -28.84
N LEU A 49 -2.36 15.34 -29.88
CA LEU A 49 -2.41 13.89 -29.73
C LEU A 49 -1.09 13.32 -29.21
N GLN A 50 0.05 13.79 -29.71
CA GLN A 50 1.37 13.37 -29.24
C GLN A 50 1.62 13.78 -27.79
N GLU A 51 1.20 14.99 -27.40
CA GLU A 51 1.30 15.46 -26.02
C GLU A 51 0.44 14.61 -25.08
N ILE A 52 -0.80 14.33 -25.46
CA ILE A 52 -1.70 13.46 -24.70
C ILE A 52 -1.10 12.06 -24.54
N GLN A 53 -0.56 11.47 -25.61
CA GLN A 53 0.10 10.16 -25.54
C GLN A 53 1.29 10.18 -24.59
N THR A 54 2.14 11.20 -24.67
CA THR A 54 3.31 11.35 -23.79
C THR A 54 2.88 11.49 -22.33
N LYS A 55 1.88 12.32 -22.04
CA LYS A 55 1.36 12.52 -20.69
C LYS A 55 0.74 11.24 -20.13
N GLN A 56 -0.02 10.49 -20.94
CA GLN A 56 -0.59 9.21 -20.52
C GLN A 56 0.50 8.18 -20.22
N GLN A 57 1.54 8.10 -21.05
CA GLN A 57 2.67 7.20 -20.81
C GLN A 57 3.36 7.52 -19.47
N GLN A 58 3.64 8.79 -19.20
CA GLN A 58 4.22 9.23 -17.93
C GLN A 58 3.33 8.90 -16.73
N GLN A 59 2.01 9.08 -16.86
CA GLN A 59 1.06 8.73 -15.81
C GLN A 59 1.04 7.22 -15.53
N LEU A 60 1.09 6.39 -16.58
CA LEU A 60 1.17 4.93 -16.43
C LEU A 60 2.48 4.49 -15.76
N ASP A 61 3.61 5.09 -16.15
CA ASP A 61 4.90 4.77 -15.54
C ASP A 61 4.95 5.16 -14.06
N ALA A 62 4.39 6.33 -13.71
CA ALA A 62 4.27 6.77 -12.33
C ALA A 62 3.37 5.83 -11.51
N LEU A 63 2.21 5.44 -12.06
CA LEU A 63 1.29 4.50 -11.42
C LEU A 63 1.95 3.14 -11.20
N ASN A 64 2.66 2.63 -12.21
CA ASN A 64 3.39 1.36 -12.14
C ASN A 64 4.45 1.40 -11.03
N SER A 65 5.23 2.48 -10.95
CA SER A 65 6.25 2.66 -9.91
C SER A 65 5.61 2.72 -8.51
N GLN A 66 4.52 3.46 -8.36
CA GLN A 66 3.79 3.55 -7.10
C GLN A 66 3.23 2.18 -6.67
N LEU A 67 2.67 1.41 -7.60
CA LEU A 67 2.14 0.07 -7.33
C LEU A 67 3.25 -0.90 -6.92
N GLN A 68 4.40 -0.89 -7.62
CA GLN A 68 5.55 -1.72 -7.25
C GLN A 68 6.06 -1.39 -5.84
N ASN A 69 6.11 -0.11 -5.47
CA ASN A 69 6.52 0.30 -4.12
C ASN A 69 5.52 -0.15 -3.05
N GLN A 70 4.22 -0.02 -3.31
CA GLN A 70 3.19 -0.52 -2.39
C GLN A 70 3.28 -2.05 -2.20
N ILE A 71 3.50 -2.81 -3.28
CA ILE A 71 3.69 -4.26 -3.20
C ILE A 71 4.91 -4.61 -2.32
N LYS A 72 6.04 -3.92 -2.51
CA LYS A 72 7.24 -4.13 -1.68
C LYS A 72 6.99 -3.81 -0.20
N GLN A 73 6.27 -2.73 0.09
CA GLN A 73 5.91 -2.38 1.47
C GLN A 73 5.04 -3.44 2.13
N VAL A 74 4.00 -3.92 1.42
CA VAL A 74 3.13 -5.00 1.93
C VAL A 74 3.93 -6.28 2.15
N GLN A 75 4.83 -6.65 1.24
CA GLN A 75 5.69 -7.83 1.43
C GLN A 75 6.58 -7.70 2.66
N SER A 76 7.20 -6.54 2.88
CA SER A 76 8.03 -6.27 4.06
C SER A 76 7.22 -6.38 5.35
N GLN A 77 6.04 -5.77 5.39
CA GLN A 77 5.15 -5.80 6.57
C GLN A 77 4.68 -7.23 6.88
N LEU A 78 4.34 -8.01 5.85
CA LEU A 78 3.96 -9.41 6.04
C LEU A 78 5.13 -10.26 6.55
N GLN A 79 6.34 -10.03 6.04
CA GLN A 79 7.53 -10.73 6.51
C GLN A 79 7.81 -10.45 7.99
N GLU A 80 7.71 -9.19 8.41
CA GLU A 80 7.89 -8.78 9.81
C GLU A 80 6.81 -9.38 10.73
N GLN A 81 5.55 -9.38 10.29
CA GLN A 81 4.44 -10.00 11.03
C GLN A 81 4.67 -11.51 11.20
N ILE A 82 5.10 -12.21 10.14
CA ILE A 82 5.41 -13.65 10.21
C ILE A 82 6.54 -13.92 11.21
N GLN A 83 7.61 -13.11 11.18
CA GLN A 83 8.72 -13.24 12.13
C GLN A 83 8.26 -13.02 13.57
N THR A 84 7.43 -12.01 13.79
CA THR A 84 6.85 -11.69 15.10
C THR A 84 6.02 -12.85 15.64
N VAL A 85 5.09 -13.37 14.82
CA VAL A 85 4.24 -14.51 15.20
C VAL A 85 5.08 -15.76 15.49
N ASN A 86 6.11 -16.03 14.68
CA ASN A 86 7.01 -17.14 14.90
C ASN A 86 7.76 -17.02 16.23
N SER A 87 8.30 -15.84 16.55
CA SER A 87 9.01 -15.60 17.81
C SER A 87 8.07 -15.79 19.01
N GLN A 88 6.89 -15.17 18.96
CA GLN A 88 5.88 -15.28 20.03
C GLN A 88 5.46 -16.74 20.24
N THR A 89 5.24 -17.48 19.16
CA THR A 89 4.86 -18.90 19.22
C THR A 89 5.97 -19.73 19.84
N GLN A 90 7.23 -19.51 19.46
CA GLN A 90 8.36 -20.22 20.06
C GLN A 90 8.48 -19.95 21.56
N ASP A 91 8.29 -18.71 21.99
CA ASP A 91 8.38 -18.34 23.40
C ASP A 91 7.23 -18.95 24.22
N GLN A 92 6.01 -18.95 23.67
CA GLN A 92 4.86 -19.65 24.27
C GLN A 92 5.12 -21.15 24.41
N ILE A 93 5.69 -21.80 23.38
CA ILE A 93 6.05 -23.22 23.44
C ILE A 93 7.08 -23.48 24.55
N LYS A 94 8.13 -22.66 24.66
CA LYS A 94 9.14 -22.80 25.73
C LYS A 94 8.51 -22.64 27.12
N GLN A 95 7.63 -21.65 27.30
CA GLN A 95 6.95 -21.42 28.58
C GLN A 95 6.05 -22.59 28.95
N MET A 96 5.30 -23.14 27.99
CA MET A 96 4.46 -24.32 28.18
C MET A 96 5.32 -25.54 28.54
N GLN A 97 6.44 -25.76 27.86
CA GLN A 97 7.37 -26.85 28.19
C GLN A 97 7.91 -26.73 29.61
N ALA A 98 8.35 -25.53 30.03
CA ALA A 98 8.84 -25.29 31.38
C ALA A 98 7.75 -25.56 32.44
N THR A 99 6.52 -25.10 32.17
CA THR A 99 5.36 -25.31 33.05
C THR A 99 5.03 -26.81 33.18
N LEU A 100 5.01 -27.54 32.06
CA LEU A 100 4.76 -28.98 32.07
C LEU A 100 5.86 -29.76 32.81
N GLN A 101 7.13 -29.40 32.61
CA GLN A 101 8.24 -30.02 33.34
C GLN A 101 8.10 -29.83 34.86
N GLU A 102 7.72 -28.63 35.29
CA GLU A 102 7.51 -28.34 36.70
C GLU A 102 6.33 -29.12 37.28
N GLN A 103 5.20 -29.16 36.57
CA GLN A 103 4.03 -29.97 36.98
C GLN A 103 4.37 -31.46 37.08
N ILE A 104 5.14 -32.00 36.13
CA ILE A 104 5.59 -33.40 36.17
C ILE A 104 6.44 -33.65 37.42
N LYS A 105 7.40 -32.77 37.74
CA LYS A 105 8.23 -32.90 38.95
C LYS A 105 7.37 -32.88 40.21
N GLN A 106 6.41 -31.97 40.31
CA GLN A 106 5.51 -31.87 41.46
C GLN A 106 4.68 -33.14 41.64
N VAL A 107 4.10 -33.67 40.55
CA VAL A 107 3.34 -34.93 40.59
C VAL A 107 4.23 -36.11 41.00
N GLN A 108 5.46 -36.19 40.48
CA GLN A 108 6.42 -37.23 40.87
C GLN A 108 6.78 -37.15 42.37
N GLN A 109 7.02 -35.95 42.90
CA GLN A 109 7.31 -35.75 44.32
C GLN A 109 6.13 -36.15 45.19
N GLN A 110 4.90 -35.77 44.81
CA GLN A 110 3.69 -36.16 45.55
C GLN A 110 3.48 -37.68 45.52
N ALA A 111 3.71 -38.34 44.38
CA ALA A 111 3.61 -39.79 44.26
C ALA A 111 4.62 -40.51 45.15
N LEU A 112 5.88 -40.06 45.18
CA LEU A 112 6.93 -40.61 46.04
C LEU A 112 6.63 -40.42 47.53
N GLN A 113 6.13 -39.23 47.92
CA GLN A 113 5.72 -38.98 49.30
C GLN A 113 4.59 -39.92 49.74
N LYS A 114 3.58 -40.14 48.89
CA LYS A 114 2.49 -41.08 49.16
C LYS A 114 2.93 -42.53 49.23
N ALA A 115 3.93 -42.94 48.44
CA ALA A 115 4.45 -44.31 48.46
C ALA A 115 5.28 -44.63 49.72
N ASN A 116 5.78 -43.61 50.42
CA ASN A 116 6.60 -43.74 51.62
C ASN A 116 5.83 -43.49 52.93
N GLN A 117 4.51 -43.28 52.87
CA GLN A 117 3.59 -43.18 54.01
C GLN A 117 2.83 -44.50 54.19
#